data_AF-A0A1C4PGJ9-F1
#
_entry.id   AF-A0A1C4PGJ9-F1
#
_cell.length_a   1.000
_cell.length_b   1.000
_cell.length_c   1.000
_cell.angle_alpha   90.00
_cell.angle_beta   90.00
_cell.angle_gamma   90.00
#
_symmetry.space_group_name_H-M   'P 1'
#
loop_
_entity.id
_entity.type
_entity.pdbx_description
1 polymer ?
#
loop_
_entity_poly.entity_id
_entity_poly.type
_entity_poly.pdbx_seq_one_letter_code
_entity_poly.pdbx_strand_id
1 'polypeptide(L)' 'MLDESMLDAPEALARADRRDLLRGAAEAGARVRTAARHAAEAGIGGLNPEGRPRAVLVAGPGTAASGVAD' A
#
# COMPACT_ATOMS: atom_id res chain seq x y z
N MET A 1 8.76 4.71 -23.13
CA MET A 1 9.25 3.34 -22.95
C MET A 1 10.36 3.40 -21.91
N LEU A 2 10.37 2.49 -20.94
CA LEU A 2 11.43 2.44 -19.92
C LEU A 2 12.73 1.97 -20.59
N ASP A 3 13.87 2.52 -20.18
CA ASP A 3 15.16 1.97 -20.54
C ASP A 3 15.41 0.70 -19.69
N GLU A 4 15.22 -0.47 -20.30
CA GLU A 4 15.31 -1.77 -19.64
C GLU A 4 16.74 -2.09 -19.18
N SER A 5 17.76 -1.46 -19.77
CA SER A 5 19.16 -1.64 -19.36
C SER A 5 19.41 -1.19 -17.91
N MET A 6 18.54 -0.34 -17.36
CA MET A 6 18.61 0.12 -15.97
C MET A 6 18.22 -0.97 -14.96
N LEU A 7 17.49 -2.01 -15.37
CA LEU A 7 17.08 -3.10 -14.48
C LEU A 7 18.28 -3.97 -14.05
N ASP A 8 19.30 -4.05 -14.91
CA ASP A 8 20.55 -4.76 -14.64
C ASP A 8 21.59 -3.89 -13.91
N ALA A 9 21.27 -2.62 -13.62
CA ALA A 9 22.14 -1.66 -12.97
C ALA A 9 21.51 -1.08 -11.68
N PRO A 10 21.45 -1.86 -10.58
CA PRO A 10 20.74 -1.48 -9.35
C PRO A 10 21.18 -0.14 -8.77
N GLU A 11 22.47 0.19 -8.80
CA GLU A 11 23.02 1.44 -8.29
C GLU A 11 22.64 2.64 -9.17
N ALA A 12 22.49 2.43 -10.48
CA ALA A 12 21.99 3.47 -11.39
C ALA A 12 20.50 3.69 -11.18
N LEU A 13 19.74 2.60 -11.00
CA LEU A 13 18.30 2.65 -10.72
C LEU A 13 18.02 3.35 -9.38
N ALA A 14 18.78 3.04 -8.33
CA ALA A 14 18.67 3.70 -7.03
C ALA A 14 18.97 5.21 -7.11
N ARG A 15 19.98 5.63 -7.89
CA ARG A 15 20.27 7.06 -8.11
C ARG A 15 19.17 7.78 -8.88
N ALA A 16 18.53 7.08 -9.82
CA ALA A 16 17.41 7.63 -10.58
C ALA A 16 16.14 7.77 -9.71
N ASP A 17 15.92 6.86 -8.76
CA ASP A 17 14.81 6.88 -7.82
C ASP A 17 15.03 7.83 -6.63
N ARG A 18 15.14 9.12 -6.91
CA ARG A 18 15.43 10.17 -5.91
C ARG A 18 14.40 10.29 -4.76
N ARG A 19 13.29 9.56 -4.83
CA ARG A 19 12.20 9.60 -3.86
C ARG A 19 11.89 8.22 -3.26
N ASP A 20 12.74 7.22 -3.50
CA ASP A 20 12.55 5.83 -3.05
C ASP A 20 11.17 5.23 -3.42
N LEU A 21 10.59 5.67 -4.54
CA LEU A 21 9.25 5.27 -4.96
C LEU A 21 9.24 3.86 -5.57
N LEU A 22 10.29 3.46 -6.28
CA LEU A 22 10.36 2.17 -6.97
C LEU A 22 10.37 1.02 -5.98
N ARG A 23 11.15 1.15 -4.90
CA ARG A 23 11.14 0.16 -3.83
C ARG A 23 9.79 0.10 -3.13
N GLY A 24 9.20 1.26 -2.84
CA GLY A 24 7.85 1.35 -2.28
C GLY A 24 6.79 0.64 -3.15
N ALA A 25 6.86 0.82 -4.45
CA ALA A 25 5.97 0.21 -5.43
C ALA A 25 6.21 -1.31 -5.56
N ALA A 26 7.47 -1.74 -5.62
CA ALA A 26 7.84 -3.16 -5.70
C ALA A 26 7.34 -3.96 -4.50
N GLU A 27 7.38 -3.37 -3.30
CA GLU A 27 6.91 -4.00 -2.07
C GLU A 27 5.38 -3.97 -1.89
N ALA A 28 4.67 -3.07 -2.59
CA ALA A 28 3.24 -2.79 -2.36
C ALA A 28 2.38 -4.06 -2.46
N GLY A 29 2.62 -4.92 -3.44
CA GLY A 29 1.86 -6.16 -3.62
C GLY A 29 2.00 -7.13 -2.44
N ALA A 30 3.21 -7.27 -1.89
CA ALA A 30 3.45 -8.11 -0.71
C ALA A 30 2.77 -7.52 0.54
N ARG A 31 2.80 -6.19 0.69
CA ARG A 31 2.11 -5.49 1.79
C ARG A 31 0.59 -5.68 1.73
N VAL A 32 -0.01 -5.56 0.55
CA VAL A 32 -1.47 -5.77 0.37
C VAL A 32 -1.88 -7.19 0.74
N ARG A 33 -1.15 -8.21 0.24
CA ARG A 33 -1.45 -9.61 0.59
C ARG A 33 -1.33 -9.88 2.09
N THR A 34 -0.31 -9.30 2.73
CA THR A 34 -0.12 -9.40 4.18
C THR A 34 -1.24 -8.71 4.95
N ALA A 35 -1.62 -7.50 4.55
CA ALA A 35 -2.72 -6.77 5.18
C ALA A 35 -4.07 -7.50 5.04
N ALA A 36 -4.36 -8.06 3.86
CA ALA A 36 -5.57 -8.85 3.64
C ALA A 36 -5.61 -10.10 4.55
N ARG A 37 -4.49 -10.81 4.67
CA ARG A 37 -4.37 -11.95 5.60
C ARG A 37 -4.60 -11.52 7.05
N HIS A 38 -3.95 -10.44 7.51
CA HIS A 38 -4.14 -9.93 8.87
C HIS A 38 -5.59 -9.48 9.12
N ALA A 39 -6.25 -8.87 8.14
CA ALA A 39 -7.65 -8.47 8.27
C ALA A 39 -8.60 -9.67 8.43
N ALA A 40 -8.30 -10.77 7.73
CA ALA A 40 -9.03 -12.02 7.89
C ALA A 40 -8.79 -12.64 9.28
N GLU A 41 -7.53 -12.71 9.73
CA GLU A 41 -7.15 -13.21 11.06
C GLU A 41 -7.76 -12.38 12.20
N ALA A 42 -7.88 -11.06 12.01
CA ALA A 42 -8.52 -10.16 12.95
C ALA A 42 -10.06 -10.20 12.90
N GLY A 43 -10.67 -10.99 12.00
CA GLY A 43 -12.11 -11.14 11.91
C GLY A 43 -12.86 -9.92 11.37
N ILE A 44 -12.18 -9.00 10.67
CA ILE A 44 -12.77 -7.74 10.19
C ILE A 44 -13.99 -7.99 9.28
N GLY A 45 -13.95 -9.04 8.45
CA GLY A 45 -15.08 -9.43 7.60
C GLY A 45 -16.29 -9.99 8.35
N GLY A 46 -16.14 -10.38 9.61
CA GLY A 46 -17.21 -10.90 10.47
C GLY A 46 -17.82 -9.85 11.40
N LEU A 47 -17.40 -8.59 11.32
CA LEU A 47 -17.96 -7.52 12.13
C LEU A 47 -19.46 -7.36 11.82
N ASN A 48 -20.28 -7.50 12.86
CA ASN A 48 -21.73 -7.26 12.80
C ASN A 48 -22.08 -6.06 13.69
N PRO A 49 -21.81 -4.82 13.22
CA PRO A 49 -22.08 -3.63 14.01
C PRO A 49 -23.58 -3.44 14.19
N GLU A 50 -24.01 -3.10 15.40
CA GLU A 50 -25.39 -2.70 15.63
C GLU A 50 -25.75 -1.45 14.80
N GLY A 51 -26.94 -1.45 14.18
CA GLY A 51 -27.42 -0.36 13.34
C GLY A 51 -26.94 -0.44 11.87
N ARG A 52 -26.69 0.72 11.26
CA ARG A 52 -26.26 0.84 9.85
C ARG A 52 -25.14 1.86 9.72
N PRO A 53 -23.88 1.51 10.11
CA PRO A 53 -22.76 2.42 9.94
C PRO A 53 -22.62 2.81 8.47
N ARG A 54 -22.69 4.11 8.19
CA ARG A 54 -22.59 4.68 6.82
C ARG A 54 -21.25 5.31 6.52
N ALA A 55 -20.30 5.25 7.45
CA ALA A 55 -18.99 5.87 7.31
C ALA A 55 -17.93 5.06 8.06
N VAL A 56 -16.70 5.12 7.55
CA VAL A 56 -15.48 4.64 8.20
C VAL A 56 -14.56 5.84 8.36
N LEU A 57 -14.10 6.11 9.59
CA LEU A 57 -13.10 7.14 9.86
C LEU A 57 -11.70 6.51 9.80
N VAL A 58 -10.88 6.93 8.84
CA VAL A 58 -9.47 6.57 8.81
C VAL A 58 -8.65 7.80 9.20
N ALA A 59 -8.07 7.76 10.40
CA ALA A 59 -7.21 8.82 10.91
C ALA A 59 -5.73 8.42 10.74
N GLY A 60 -4.99 9.20 9.97
CA GLY A 60 -3.56 8.98 9.75
C GLY A 60 -2.91 10.16 9.04
N PRO A 61 -1.58 10.30 9.13
CA PRO A 61 -0.87 11.39 8.48
C PRO A 61 -0.72 11.17 6.97
N GLY A 62 -0.75 12.26 6.20
CA GLY A 62 -0.31 12.30 4.81
C GLY A 62 -1.11 11.39 3.86
N THR A 63 -0.41 10.75 2.93
CA THR A 63 -1.01 9.93 1.87
C THR A 63 -1.70 8.67 2.38
N ALA A 64 -1.38 8.22 3.60
CA ALA A 64 -2.01 7.06 4.21
C ALA A 64 -3.53 7.27 4.44
N ALA A 65 -3.94 8.49 4.80
CA ALA A 65 -5.36 8.82 4.98
C ALA A 65 -6.04 9.18 3.64
N SER A 66 -5.33 9.77 2.69
CA SER A 66 -5.91 10.08 1.37
C SER A 66 -6.10 8.84 0.52
N GLY A 67 -5.19 7.85 0.59
CA GLY A 67 -5.22 6.66 -0.27
C GLY A 67 -6.30 5.62 0.09
N VAL A 68 -7.04 5.84 1.17
CA VAL A 68 -8.17 4.99 1.61
C VAL A 68 -9.54 5.64 1.34
N ALA A 69 -9.55 6.89 0.85
CA ALA A 69 -10.76 7.68 0.64
C ALA A 69 -11.35 7.56 -0.77
N ASP A 70 -10.62 6.93 -1.71
CA ASP A 70 -11.04 6.62 -3.09
C ASP A 70 -11.47 5.16 -3.25
#